data_AF-A0A7W4LRV8-F1
#
_entry.id   AF-A0A7W4LRV8-F1
#
_cell.length_a   1.000
_cell.length_b   1.000
_cell.length_c   1.000
_cell.angle_alpha   90.00
_cell.angle_beta   90.00
_cell.angle_gamma   90.00
#
_symmetry.space_group_name_H-M   'P 1'
#
loop_
_entity.id
_entity.type
_entity.pdbx_description
1 polymer ?
#
loop_
_entity_poly.entity_id
_entity_poly.type
_entity_poly.pdbx_seq_one_letter_code
_entity_poly.pdbx_strand_id
1 'polypeptide(L)'
;MKKHTIRTKDGLRVDFKNAEKILKEVPEFLEVMAALPLWDELSLKIEGTTNVTFTHILSADVEYFFDEESCESYLEVTITLSPLMDDQEEIAFEEPEGEK
;
A
#
# COMPACT_ATOMS: atom_id res chain seq x y z
N MET A 1 5.09 14.67 4.98
CA MET A 1 4.33 13.41 5.17
C MET A 1 5.22 12.42 5.86
N LYS A 2 4.73 11.73 6.89
CA LYS A 2 5.52 10.74 7.64
C LYS A 2 5.49 9.42 6.86
N LYS A 3 6.66 8.93 6.47
CA LYS A 3 6.80 7.62 5.81
C LYS A 3 7.23 6.58 6.82
N HIS A 4 6.65 5.39 6.72
CA HIS A 4 6.94 4.26 7.58
C HIS A 4 7.57 3.15 6.74
N THR A 5 8.87 2.93 6.89
CA THR A 5 9.60 1.93 6.13
C THR A 5 9.63 0.61 6.88
N ILE A 6 9.29 -0.48 6.18
CA ILE A 6 9.48 -1.86 6.64
C ILE A 6 10.39 -2.59 5.68
N ARG A 7 10.90 -3.74 6.14
CA ARG A 7 11.61 -4.70 5.29
C ARG A 7 10.90 -6.04 5.32
N THR A 8 10.69 -6.62 4.14
CA THR A 8 10.15 -7.98 4.01
C THR A 8 11.19 -9.00 4.47
N LYS A 9 10.80 -10.28 4.53
CA LYS A 9 11.72 -11.38 4.82
C LYS A 9 12.82 -11.56 3.76
N ASP A 10 12.53 -11.25 2.51
CA ASP A 10 13.51 -11.28 1.42
C ASP A 10 14.38 -10.01 1.37
N GLY A 11 14.12 -9.04 2.26
CA GLY A 11 14.91 -7.82 2.40
C GLY A 11 14.42 -6.68 1.51
N LEU A 12 13.29 -6.83 0.81
CA LEU A 12 12.68 -5.77 0.03
C LEU A 12 12.23 -4.64 0.95
N ARG A 13 12.60 -3.41 0.58
CA ARG A 13 12.15 -2.20 1.27
C ARG A 13 10.74 -1.84 0.83
N VAL A 14 9.86 -1.61 1.80
CA VAL A 14 8.48 -1.16 1.54
C VAL A 14 8.20 0.10 2.37
N ASP A 15 7.92 1.21 1.70
CA ASP A 15 7.66 2.52 2.29
C ASP A 15 6.14 2.79 2.32
N PHE A 16 5.54 2.80 3.51
CA PHE A 16 4.14 3.13 3.70
C PHE A 16 3.93 4.63 3.87
N LYS A 17 3.05 5.19 3.06
CA LYS A 17 2.52 6.55 3.17
C LYS A 17 1.09 6.52 3.69
N ASN A 18 0.72 7.56 4.45
CA ASN A 18 -0.63 7.75 5.00
C ASN A 18 -1.08 6.69 6.04
N ALA A 19 -0.13 5.96 6.64
CA ALA A 19 -0.42 4.89 7.60
C ALA A 19 -0.63 5.37 9.06
N GLU A 20 -0.45 6.65 9.36
CA GLU A 20 -0.41 7.15 10.76
C GLU A 20 -1.68 6.86 11.56
N LYS A 21 -2.86 6.97 10.93
CA LYS A 21 -4.15 6.63 11.57
C LYS A 21 -4.24 5.13 11.85
N ILE A 22 -3.93 4.30 10.85
CA ILE A 22 -3.97 2.84 10.99
C ILE A 22 -2.98 2.37 12.04
N LEU A 23 -1.79 2.96 12.11
CA LEU A 23 -0.78 2.59 13.11
C LEU A 23 -1.15 2.94 14.54
N LYS A 24 -2.04 3.92 14.71
CA LYS A 24 -2.55 4.29 16.02
C LYS A 24 -3.60 3.30 16.52
N GLU A 25 -4.44 2.81 15.62
CA GLU A 25 -5.51 1.83 15.90
C GLU A 25 -4.96 0.40 15.96
N VAL A 26 -4.03 0.09 15.05
CA VAL A 26 -3.44 -1.23 14.81
C VAL A 26 -1.91 -1.07 14.80
N PRO A 27 -1.25 -1.03 15.97
CA PRO A 27 0.20 -0.86 16.05
C PRO A 27 0.98 -2.00 15.38
N GLU A 28 0.40 -3.21 15.38
CA GLU A 28 0.97 -4.40 14.73
C GLU A 28 0.84 -4.37 13.20
N PHE A 29 0.21 -3.35 12.62
CA PHE A 29 -0.05 -3.28 11.17
C PHE A 29 1.23 -3.44 10.34
N LEU A 30 2.30 -2.72 10.69
CA LEU A 30 3.57 -2.82 9.95
C LEU A 30 4.21 -4.21 10.08
N GLU A 31 4.07 -4.86 11.23
CA GLU A 31 4.62 -6.20 11.44
C GLU A 31 3.85 -7.24 10.63
N VAL A 32 2.51 -7.15 10.60
CA VAL A 32 1.65 -7.99 9.77
C VAL A 32 2.00 -7.78 8.30
N MET A 33 2.08 -6.51 7.85
CA MET A 33 2.43 -6.21 6.46
C MET A 33 3.83 -6.71 6.12
N ALA A 34 4.84 -6.58 7.00
CA ALA A 34 6.19 -7.08 6.75
C ALA A 34 6.26 -8.60 6.56
N ALA A 35 5.32 -9.33 7.20
CA ALA A 35 5.24 -10.78 7.08
C ALA A 35 4.53 -11.26 5.82
N LEU A 36 3.90 -10.37 5.03
CA LEU A 36 3.17 -10.77 3.84
C LEU A 36 4.13 -11.04 2.67
N PRO A 37 4.09 -12.23 2.06
CA PRO A 37 4.94 -12.56 0.92
C PRO A 37 4.54 -11.82 -0.37
N LEU A 38 3.36 -11.18 -0.39
CA LEU A 38 2.84 -10.50 -1.57
C LEU A 38 3.72 -9.33 -2.02
N TRP A 39 4.47 -8.68 -1.12
CA TRP A 39 5.33 -7.56 -1.48
C TRP A 39 6.46 -8.02 -2.39
N ASP A 40 7.08 -9.14 -2.04
CA ASP A 40 8.13 -9.74 -2.85
C ASP A 40 7.56 -10.19 -4.20
N GLU A 41 6.36 -10.77 -4.23
CA GLU A 41 5.68 -11.10 -5.49
C GLU A 41 5.31 -9.88 -6.34
N LEU A 42 4.81 -8.82 -5.72
CA LEU A 42 4.46 -7.57 -6.40
C LEU A 42 5.72 -6.92 -6.98
N SER A 43 6.82 -6.91 -6.24
CA SER A 43 8.09 -6.34 -6.71
C SER A 43 8.60 -6.98 -8.01
N LEU A 44 8.26 -8.25 -8.24
CA LEU A 44 8.64 -8.99 -9.44
C LEU A 44 7.65 -8.84 -10.60
N LYS A 45 6.39 -8.49 -10.32
CA LYS A 45 5.29 -8.47 -11.30
C LYS A 45 4.84 -7.06 -11.69
N ILE A 46 5.15 -6.06 -10.88
CA ILE A 46 4.60 -4.71 -11.04
C ILE A 46 5.45 -3.92 -12.06
N GLU A 47 4.81 -3.45 -13.12
CA GLU A 47 5.40 -2.54 -14.12
C GLU A 47 4.69 -1.18 -14.05
N GLY A 48 4.75 -0.51 -12.89
CA GLY A 48 4.15 0.81 -12.66
C GLY A 48 3.32 0.90 -11.37
N THR A 49 2.28 1.74 -11.38
CA THR A 49 1.33 1.90 -10.27
C THR A 49 0.25 0.82 -10.33
N THR A 50 0.10 0.03 -9.26
CA THR A 50 -0.97 -0.96 -9.12
C THR A 50 -1.77 -0.70 -7.86
N ASN A 51 -3.09 -0.64 -8.01
CA ASN A 51 -3.99 -0.59 -6.88
C ASN A 51 -4.15 -1.99 -6.27
N VAL A 52 -3.87 -2.13 -4.98
CA VAL A 52 -4.00 -3.38 -4.23
C VAL A 52 -5.03 -3.20 -3.14
N THR A 53 -6.06 -4.04 -3.17
CA THR A 53 -7.08 -4.10 -2.11
C THR A 53 -6.78 -5.28 -1.20
N PHE A 54 -6.51 -5.02 0.08
CA PHE A 54 -6.25 -6.05 1.08
C PHE A 54 -7.57 -6.40 1.79
N THR A 55 -8.11 -7.57 1.47
CA THR A 55 -9.20 -8.26 2.22
C THR A 55 -10.37 -7.35 2.63
N HIS A 56 -10.74 -6.36 1.80
CA HIS A 56 -11.76 -5.33 2.10
C HIS A 56 -11.47 -4.44 3.33
N ILE A 57 -10.27 -4.52 3.91
CA ILE A 57 -9.84 -3.77 5.10
C ILE A 57 -9.08 -2.50 4.70
N LEU A 58 -8.38 -2.50 3.56
CA LEU A 58 -7.79 -1.28 3.01
C LEU A 58 -7.54 -1.41 1.51
N SER A 59 -7.56 -0.28 0.82
CA SER A 59 -7.03 -0.13 -0.53
C SER A 59 -5.81 0.77 -0.47
N ALA A 60 -4.76 0.35 -1.16
CA ALA A 60 -3.54 1.10 -1.27
C ALA A 60 -3.01 1.03 -2.70
N ASP A 61 -2.47 2.15 -3.16
CA ASP A 61 -1.74 2.22 -4.40
C ASP A 61 -0.28 1.84 -4.12
N VAL A 62 0.18 0.81 -4.81
CA VAL A 62 1.53 0.29 -4.71
C VAL A 62 2.28 0.68 -5.97
N GLU A 63 3.44 1.30 -5.77
CA GLU A 63 4.30 1.75 -6.85
C GLU A 63 5.70 1.20 -6.64
N TYR A 64 6.31 0.71 -7.72
CA TYR A 64 7.69 0.27 -7.69
C TYR A 64 8.62 1.41 -8.10
N PHE A 65 9.62 1.65 -7.26
CA PHE A 65 10.63 2.65 -7.47
C PHE A 65 12.02 2.04 -7.34
N PHE A 66 12.96 2.61 -8.08
CA PHE A 66 14.38 2.31 -7.97
C PHE A 66 15.10 3.53 -7.40
N ASP A 67 15.70 3.37 -6.21
CA ASP A 67 16.50 4.41 -5.58
C ASP A 67 17.93 4.34 -6.14
N GLU A 68 18.27 5.28 -7.03
CA GLU A 68 19.59 5.33 -7.66
C GLU A 68 20.71 5.65 -6.67
N GLU A 69 20.41 6.36 -5.58
CA GLU A 69 21.42 6.73 -4.55
C GLU A 69 21.81 5.52 -3.70
N SER A 70 20.84 4.67 -3.37
CA SER A 70 21.02 3.48 -2.54
C SER A 70 21.26 2.22 -3.37
N CYS A 71 21.14 2.30 -4.70
CA CYS A 71 21.09 1.15 -5.61
C CYS A 71 20.12 0.06 -5.12
N GLU A 72 18.98 0.46 -4.54
CA GLU A 72 18.00 -0.44 -3.94
C GLU A 72 16.62 -0.20 -4.56
N SER A 73 15.91 -1.29 -4.85
CA SER A 73 14.53 -1.23 -5.31
C SER A 73 13.59 -1.25 -4.11
N TYR A 74 12.53 -0.44 -4.15
CA TYR A 74 11.56 -0.37 -3.07
C TYR A 74 10.14 -0.26 -3.60
N LEU A 75 9.19 -0.75 -2.81
CA LEU A 75 7.78 -0.53 -3.04
C LEU A 75 7.30 0.63 -2.20
N GLU A 76 6.62 1.59 -2.80
CA GLU A 76 5.91 2.63 -2.10
C GLU A 76 4.44 2.28 -2.03
N VAL A 77 3.87 2.28 -0.83
CA VAL A 77 2.49 1.90 -0.57
C VAL A 77 1.74 3.11 -0.02
N THR A 78 0.89 3.71 -0.84
CA THR A 78 0.05 4.83 -0.45
C THR A 78 -1.34 4.33 -0.12
N ILE A 79 -1.71 4.35 1.16
CA ILE A 79 -3.06 3.96 1.59
C ILE A 79 -4.04 5.02 1.10
N THR A 80 -4.94 4.61 0.19
CA THR A 80 -5.95 5.47 -0.44
C THR A 80 -7.32 5.31 0.18
N LEU A 81 -7.68 4.13 0.67
CA LEU A 81 -8.95 3.90 1.39
C LEU A 81 -8.73 2.95 2.56
N SER A 82 -9.35 3.23 3.69
CA SER A 82 -9.58 2.19 4.70
C SER A 82 -10.83 2.52 5.52
N PRO A 83 -11.61 1.54 6.00
CA PRO A 83 -12.73 1.77 6.91
C PRO A 83 -12.28 2.35 8.25
N LEU A 84 -11.00 2.21 8.60
CA LEU A 84 -10.39 2.82 9.80
C LEU A 84 -9.98 4.28 9.58
N MET A 85 -10.09 4.76 8.34
CA MET A 85 -9.88 6.16 7.97
C MET A 85 -11.25 6.80 7.76
N ASP A 86 -12.02 6.89 8.84
CA ASP A 86 -13.43 7.37 8.94
C ASP A 86 -13.70 8.80 8.40
N ASP A 87 -12.79 9.42 7.66
CA ASP A 87 -12.93 10.78 7.12
C ASP A 87 -12.16 10.96 5.80
N GLN A 88 -12.36 10.08 4.82
CA GLN A 88 -12.14 10.46 3.42
C GLN A 88 -13.40 10.11 2.65
N GLU A 89 -14.05 11.17 2.15
CA GLU A 89 -15.28 11.15 1.36
C GLU A 89 -15.36 9.94 0.44
N GLU A 90 -16.53 9.31 0.39
CA GLU A 90 -16.93 8.38 -0.66
C GLU A 90 -16.54 8.95 -2.02
N ILE A 91 -15.41 8.52 -2.57
CA ILE A 91 -15.23 8.50 -4.02
C ILE A 91 -16.16 7.40 -4.52
N ALA A 92 -17.41 7.79 -4.73
CA ALA A 92 -18.42 7.03 -5.44
C ALA A 92 -17.82 6.62 -6.78
N PHE A 93 -17.50 5.34 -6.92
CA PHE A 93 -17.38 4.73 -8.23
C PHE A 93 -18.79 4.75 -8.82
N GLU A 94 -19.09 5.78 -9.62
CA GLU A 94 -20.22 5.74 -10.55
C GLU A 94 -20.00 4.51 -11.44
N GLU A 95 -20.84 3.49 -11.24
CA GLU A 95 -20.99 2.39 -12.18
C GLU A 95 -21.30 3.02 -13.56
N PRO A 96 -20.61 2.64 -14.65
CA PRO A 96 -21.03 3.11 -15.96
C PRO A 96 -22.41 2.50 -16.24
N GLU A 97 -23.48 3.30 -16.14
CA GLU A 97 -24.82 2.94 -16.60
C GLU A 97 -24.78 2.68 -18.11
N GLY A 98 -24.51 1.43 -18.45
CA GLY A 98 -24.56 0.89 -19.80
C GLY A 98 -25.93 0.27 -20.08
N GLU A 99 -26.78 1.09 -20.69
CA GLU A 99 -27.53 0.75 -21.91
C GLU A 99 -28.80 -0.15 -21.79
N LYS A 100 -29.96 0.49 -22.01
CA LYS A 100 -31.10 -0.10 -22.73
C LYS A 100 -31.70 0.92 -23.71
#